data_AF-A0A7C6KV66-F1
#
_entry.id   AF-A0A7C6KV66-F1
#
_cell.length_a   1.000
_cell.length_b   1.000
_cell.length_c   1.000
_cell.angle_alpha   90.00
_cell.angle_beta   90.00
_cell.angle_gamma   90.00
#
_symmetry.space_group_name_H-M   'P 1'
#
loop_
_entity.id
_entity.type
_entity.pdbx_description
1 polymer ?
#
loop_
_entity_poly.entity_id
_entity_poly.type
_entity_poly.pdbx_seq_one_letter_code
_entity_poly.pdbx_strand_id
1 'polypeptide(L)'
;MTHDEFSTRIIAMMQTLYRVSYTQLTQSCDRDEAVQECLYKAWKKRHQLKDERHMRAWVIRILINECHNIQRKRKREFPLEELPARVAPADADPDLHDALFSLDEKLRL
;
A
#
# COMPACT_ATOMS: atom_id res chain seq x y z
N MET A 1 4.49 -29.06 -6.25
CA MET A 1 4.89 -28.06 -7.26
C MET A 1 6.29 -27.59 -6.96
N THR A 2 7.16 -27.65 -7.96
CA THR A 2 8.55 -27.17 -7.85
C THR A 2 8.59 -25.64 -7.90
N HIS A 3 9.72 -25.03 -7.53
CA HIS A 3 9.90 -23.57 -7.64
C HIS A 3 9.75 -23.08 -9.08
N ASP A 4 10.28 -23.82 -10.04
CA ASP A 4 10.24 -23.46 -11.46
C ASP A 4 8.82 -23.54 -12.04
N GLU A 5 8.08 -24.59 -11.67
CA GLU A 5 6.69 -24.75 -12.05
C GLU A 5 5.80 -23.64 -11.46
N PHE A 6 6.04 -23.26 -10.21
CA PHE A 6 5.34 -22.12 -9.59
C PHE A 6 5.62 -20.83 -10.35
N SER A 7 6.90 -20.54 -10.65
CA SER A 7 7.31 -19.36 -11.41
C SER A 7 6.65 -19.31 -12.79
N THR A 8 6.66 -20.42 -13.52
CA THR A 8 6.05 -20.50 -14.84
C THR A 8 4.54 -20.21 -14.77
N ARG A 9 3.84 -20.83 -13.82
CA ARG A 9 2.39 -20.65 -13.65
C ARG A 9 2.03 -19.23 -13.19
N ILE A 10 2.80 -18.62 -12.30
CA ILE A 10 2.50 -17.26 -11.82
C ILE A 10 2.79 -16.20 -12.90
N ILE A 11 3.84 -16.38 -13.70
CA ILE A 11 4.15 -15.50 -14.84
C ILE A 11 3.02 -15.56 -15.87
N ALA A 12 2.52 -16.76 -16.18
CA ALA A 12 1.36 -16.92 -17.07
C ALA A 12 0.10 -16.21 -16.56
N MET A 13 0.00 -15.94 -15.26
CA MET A 13 -1.12 -15.20 -14.67
C MET A 13 -0.97 -13.68 -14.70
N MET A 14 0.20 -13.12 -15.01
CA MET A 14 0.47 -11.68 -14.88
C MET A 14 -0.56 -10.79 -15.58
N GLN A 15 -0.93 -11.13 -16.82
CA GLN A 15 -1.94 -10.35 -17.55
C GLN A 15 -3.32 -10.43 -16.87
N THR A 16 -3.68 -11.57 -16.30
CA THR A 16 -4.92 -11.72 -15.54
C THR A 16 -4.88 -10.88 -14.25
N LEU A 17 -3.77 -10.91 -13.52
CA LEU A 17 -3.59 -10.12 -12.31
C LEU A 17 -3.69 -8.62 -12.60
N TYR A 18 -3.06 -8.16 -13.69
CA TYR A 18 -3.16 -6.77 -14.11
C TYR A 18 -4.60 -6.36 -14.50
N ARG A 19 -5.33 -7.23 -15.20
CA ARG A 19 -6.76 -6.97 -15.50
C ARG A 19 -7.62 -6.93 -14.24
N VAL A 20 -7.35 -7.80 -13.26
CA VAL A 20 -8.07 -7.78 -11.98
C VAL A 20 -7.78 -6.49 -11.21
N SER A 21 -6.50 -6.08 -11.10
CA SER A 21 -6.14 -4.83 -10.41
C SER A 21 -6.74 -3.60 -11.08
N TYR A 22 -6.93 -3.63 -12.40
CA TYR A 22 -7.64 -2.58 -13.14
C TYR A 22 -9.07 -2.33 -12.62
N THR A 23 -9.76 -3.38 -12.17
CA THR A 23 -11.12 -3.25 -11.61
C THR A 23 -11.14 -2.74 -10.17
N GLN A 24 -9.97 -2.70 -9.51
CA GLN A 24 -9.84 -2.34 -8.09
C GLN A 24 -9.16 -0.99 -7.87
N LEU A 25 -8.31 -0.52 -8.79
CA LEU A 25 -7.45 0.65 -8.63
C LEU A 25 -7.48 1.54 -9.87
N THR A 26 -7.63 2.85 -9.66
CA THR A 26 -7.72 3.84 -10.75
C THR A 26 -6.36 4.26 -11.29
N GLN A 27 -5.35 4.39 -10.43
CA GLN A 27 -4.00 4.82 -10.84
C GLN A 27 -3.18 3.64 -11.36
N SER A 28 -2.43 3.85 -12.45
CA SER A 28 -1.56 2.81 -13.02
C SER A 28 -0.43 2.40 -12.08
N CYS A 29 0.20 3.37 -11.41
CA CYS A 29 1.27 3.12 -10.43
C CYS A 29 0.80 2.22 -9.28
N ASP A 30 -0.41 2.46 -8.75
CA ASP A 30 -1.00 1.64 -7.70
C ASP A 30 -1.26 0.20 -8.19
N ARG A 31 -1.66 0.02 -9.47
CA ARG A 31 -1.82 -1.32 -10.04
C ARG A 31 -0.49 -2.06 -10.16
N ASP A 32 0.56 -1.35 -10.59
CA ASP A 32 1.91 -1.91 -10.70
C ASP A 32 2.43 -2.32 -9.31
N GLU A 33 2.26 -1.46 -8.30
CA GLU A 33 2.59 -1.75 -6.90
C GLU A 33 1.83 -2.99 -6.39
N ALA A 34 0.51 -3.04 -6.62
CA ALA A 34 -0.32 -4.18 -6.20
C ALA A 34 0.14 -5.50 -6.81
N VAL A 35 0.44 -5.51 -8.11
CA VAL A 35 0.88 -6.72 -8.82
C VAL A 35 2.27 -7.15 -8.33
N GLN A 36 3.22 -6.22 -8.20
CA GLN A 36 4.56 -6.53 -7.70
C GLN A 36 4.53 -7.12 -6.29
N GLU A 37 3.80 -6.48 -5.39
CA GLU A 37 3.68 -6.93 -4.00
C GLU A 37 2.93 -8.27 -3.91
N CYS A 38 1.93 -8.47 -4.75
CA CYS A 38 1.25 -9.75 -4.89
C CYS A 38 2.21 -10.87 -5.31
N LEU A 39 3.03 -10.65 -6.35
CA LEU A 39 4.01 -11.63 -6.82
C LEU A 39 5.04 -11.96 -5.72
N TYR A 40 5.56 -10.94 -5.04
CA TYR A 40 6.47 -11.10 -3.91
C TYR A 40 5.86 -11.96 -2.79
N LYS A 41 4.63 -11.63 -2.35
CA LYS A 41 3.93 -12.37 -1.29
C LYS A 41 3.57 -13.78 -1.72
N ALA A 42 3.12 -13.97 -2.96
CA ALA A 42 2.82 -15.28 -3.51
C ALA A 42 4.08 -16.16 -3.53
N TRP A 43 5.23 -15.64 -3.95
CA TRP A 43 6.50 -16.37 -3.90
C TRP A 43 6.89 -16.75 -2.47
N LYS A 44 6.87 -15.78 -1.55
CA LYS A 44 7.27 -15.98 -0.14
C LYS A 44 6.37 -17.00 0.55
N LYS A 45 5.06 -16.96 0.28
CA LYS A 45 4.03 -17.81 0.90
C LYS A 45 3.66 -19.04 0.07
N ARG A 46 4.37 -19.36 -1.01
CA ARG A 46 4.03 -20.51 -1.89
C ARG A 46 3.88 -21.85 -1.15
N HIS A 47 4.63 -22.03 -0.05
CA HIS A 47 4.55 -23.22 0.81
C HIS A 47 3.21 -23.34 1.57
N GLN A 48 2.42 -22.27 1.64
CA GLN A 48 1.08 -22.26 2.27
C GLN A 48 -0.02 -22.69 1.29
N LEU A 49 0.30 -22.84 0.00
CA LEU A 49 -0.63 -23.35 -0.99
C LEU A 49 -0.82 -24.86 -0.76
N LYS A 50 -1.97 -25.23 -0.18
CA LYS A 50 -2.28 -26.62 0.17
C LYS A 50 -2.59 -27.49 -1.04
N ASP A 51 -3.19 -26.90 -2.09
CA ASP A 51 -3.59 -27.59 -3.30
C ASP A 51 -3.33 -26.69 -4.51
N GLU A 52 -2.55 -27.23 -5.44
CA GLU A 52 -2.10 -26.57 -6.66
C GLU A 52 -3.24 -26.21 -7.62
N ARG A 53 -4.38 -26.91 -7.53
CA ARG A 53 -5.61 -26.59 -8.29
C ARG A 53 -6.16 -25.23 -7.90
N HIS A 54 -5.91 -24.80 -6.66
CA HIS A 54 -6.40 -23.53 -6.11
C HIS A 54 -5.42 -22.37 -6.28
N MET A 55 -4.26 -22.57 -6.93
CA MET A 55 -3.24 -21.54 -7.11
C MET A 55 -3.82 -20.24 -7.67
N ARG A 56 -4.67 -20.32 -8.69
CA ARG A 56 -5.26 -19.14 -9.32
C ARG A 56 -6.08 -18.31 -8.34
N ALA A 57 -7.01 -18.96 -7.64
CA ALA A 57 -7.87 -18.30 -6.66
C ALA A 57 -7.05 -17.74 -5.48
N TRP A 58 -6.03 -18.47 -5.05
CA TRP A 58 -5.14 -18.05 -3.96
C TRP A 58 -4.33 -16.80 -4.32
N VAL A 59 -3.71 -16.75 -5.50
CA VAL A 59 -2.96 -15.56 -5.95
C VAL A 59 -3.90 -14.37 -6.18
N ILE A 60 -5.07 -14.57 -6.78
CA ILE A 60 -6.08 -13.50 -6.94
C ILE A 60 -6.52 -12.95 -5.58
N ARG A 61 -6.67 -13.79 -4.56
CA ARG A 61 -6.98 -13.34 -3.20
C ARG A 61 -5.86 -12.47 -2.62
N ILE A 62 -4.61 -12.84 -2.83
CA ILE A 62 -3.46 -12.02 -2.41
C ILE A 62 -3.53 -10.65 -3.10
N LEU A 63 -3.73 -10.62 -4.42
CA LEU A 63 -3.84 -9.38 -5.19
C LEU A 63 -4.95 -8.46 -4.67
N ILE A 64 -6.16 -8.99 -4.44
CA ILE A 64 -7.29 -8.21 -3.92
C ILE A 64 -6.95 -7.61 -2.56
N ASN A 65 -6.29 -8.37 -1.69
CA ASN A 65 -5.84 -7.85 -0.40
C ASN A 65 -4.82 -6.71 -0.55
N GLU A 66 -3.89 -6.80 -1.51
CA GLU A 66 -2.96 -5.70 -1.79
C GLU A 66 -3.65 -4.47 -2.35
N CYS A 67 -4.65 -4.63 -3.23
CA CYS A 67 -5.46 -3.51 -3.70
C CYS A 67 -6.17 -2.81 -2.54
N HIS A 68 -6.76 -3.57 -1.61
CA HIS A 68 -7.36 -3.01 -0.39
C HIS A 68 -6.33 -2.34 0.53
N ASN A 69 -5.09 -2.85 0.60
CA ASN A 69 -4.02 -2.21 1.38
C ASN A 69 -3.70 -0.83 0.81
N ILE A 70 -3.53 -0.72 -0.51
CA ILE A 70 -3.24 0.54 -1.19
C ILE A 70 -4.39 1.52 -1.01
N GLN A 71 -5.64 1.10 -1.21
CA GLN A 71 -6.80 1.96 -0.96
C GLN A 71 -6.86 2.47 0.48
N ARG A 72 -6.55 1.62 1.48
CA ARG A 72 -6.49 2.05 2.89
C ARG A 72 -5.35 3.01 3.17
N LYS A 73 -4.20 2.84 2.51
CA LYS A 73 -3.05 3.76 2.60
C LYS A 73 -3.41 5.12 1.99
N ARG A 74 -3.96 5.14 0.77
CA ARG A 74 -4.44 6.35 0.09
C ARG A 74 -5.48 7.11 0.90
N LYS A 75 -6.42 6.41 1.55
CA LYS A 75 -7.41 7.05 2.44
C LYS A 75 -6.81 7.74 3.67
N ARG A 76 -5.59 7.39 4.07
CA ARG A 76 -4.86 8.02 5.19
C ARG A 76 -3.94 9.14 4.72
N GLU A 77 -3.65 9.20 3.42
CA GLU A 77 -2.85 10.25 2.80
C GLU A 77 -3.80 11.39 2.42
N PHE A 78 -3.69 12.51 3.11
CA PHE A 78 -4.37 13.76 2.73
C PHE A 78 -3.39 14.62 1.93
N PRO A 79 -3.82 15.25 0.82
CA PRO A 79 -3.03 16.28 0.16
C PRO A 79 -2.63 17.35 1.17
N LEU A 80 -1.37 17.78 1.12
CA LEU A 80 -0.86 18.80 2.05
C LEU A 80 -1.66 20.11 1.89
N GLU A 81 -2.15 20.37 0.68
CA GLU A 81 -2.99 21.52 0.35
C GLU A 81 -4.39 21.47 0.98
N GLU A 82 -4.87 20.29 1.38
CA GLU A 82 -6.17 20.08 2.03
C GLU A 82 -6.06 19.97 3.56
N LEU A 83 -4.85 20.09 4.13
CA LEU A 83 -4.73 20.21 5.57
C LEU A 83 -5.43 21.50 6.01
N PRO A 84 -6.39 21.42 6.96
CA PRO A 84 -6.93 22.63 7.53
C PRO A 84 -5.77 23.45 8.08
N ALA A 85 -5.79 24.76 7.85
CA ALA A 85 -4.82 25.66 8.45
C ALA A 85 -4.71 25.29 9.93
N ARG A 86 -3.48 25.10 10.44
CA ARG A 86 -3.27 24.90 11.87
C ARG A 86 -3.74 26.17 12.57
N VAL A 87 -5.00 26.20 12.95
CA VAL A 87 -5.57 27.29 13.74
C VAL A 87 -5.16 27.00 15.17
N ALA A 88 -4.36 27.90 15.75
CA ALA A 88 -4.08 27.84 17.17
C ALA A 88 -5.41 27.90 17.94
N PRO A 89 -5.58 27.12 19.01
CA PRO A 89 -6.71 27.28 19.93
C PRO A 89 -6.90 28.76 20.30
N ALA A 90 -8.15 29.20 20.52
CA ALA A 90 -8.43 30.61 20.82
C ALA A 90 -7.78 31.10 22.13
N ASP A 91 -7.40 30.16 23.00
CA ASP A 91 -6.70 30.34 24.27
C ASP A 91 -5.19 30.05 24.18
N ALA A 92 -4.66 29.84 22.97
CA ALA A 92 -3.24 29.60 22.78
C ALA A 92 -2.43 30.85 23.19
N ASP A 93 -1.44 30.64 24.05
CA ASP A 93 -0.52 31.67 24.49
C ASP A 93 0.47 32.03 23.36
N PRO A 94 0.43 33.26 22.81
CA PRO A 94 1.35 33.69 21.76
C PRO A 94 2.81 33.70 22.25
N ASP A 95 3.04 33.98 23.53
CA ASP A 95 4.39 34.07 24.09
C ASP A 95 5.03 32.68 24.19
N LEU A 96 4.23 31.65 24.44
CA LEU A 96 4.68 30.25 24.42
C LEU A 96 5.10 29.82 23.01
N HIS A 97 4.32 30.20 22.00
CA HIS A 97 4.64 29.92 20.60
C HIS A 97 5.97 30.56 20.24
N ASP A 98 6.15 31.85 20.51
CA ASP A 98 7.38 32.57 20.18
C ASP A 98 8.58 32.05 20.96
N ALA A 99 8.40 31.67 22.23
CA ALA A 99 9.43 31.02 23.02
C ALA A 99 9.86 29.66 22.43
N LEU A 100 8.92 28.81 22.01
CA LEU A 100 9.21 27.53 21.37
C LEU A 100 9.97 27.72 20.05
N PHE A 101 9.56 28.70 19.24
CA PHE A 101 10.21 29.00 17.96
C PHE A 101 11.52 29.82 18.11
N SER A 102 11.83 30.31 19.31
CA SER A 102 13.14 30.88 19.64
C SER A 102 14.20 29.83 20.02
N LEU A 103 13.78 28.60 20.33
CA LEU A 103 14.68 27.50 20.65
C LEU A 103 15.52 27.09 19.45
N ASP A 104 16.69 26.51 19.75
CA ASP A 104 17.56 25.91 18.74
C ASP A 104 16.85 24.76 18.01
N GLU A 105 17.14 24.55 16.73
CA GLU A 105 16.34 23.65 15.88
C GLU A 105 16.33 22.20 16.40
N LYS A 106 17.42 21.78 17.06
CA LYS A 106 17.55 20.46 17.70
C LYS A 106 16.65 20.25 18.93
N LEU A 107 16.07 21.34 19.45
CA LEU A 107 15.25 21.36 20.67
C LEU A 107 13.76 21.63 20.37
N ARG A 108 13.39 21.86 19.10
CA ARG A 108 11.99 21.98 18.67
C ARG A 108 11.41 20.58 18.44
N LEU A 109 10.29 20.27 19.10
CA LEU A 109 9.56 18.98 18.99
C LEU A 109 8.73 18.89 17.71
#